data_AF-A0A396BQK9-F1
#
_entry.id   AF-A0A396BQK9-F1
#
_cell.length_a   1.000
_cell.length_b   1.000
_cell.length_c   1.000
_cell.angle_alpha   90.00
_cell.angle_beta   90.00
_cell.angle_gamma   90.00
#
_symmetry.space_group_name_H-M   'P 1'
#
loop_
_entity.id
_entity.type
_entity.pdbx_description
1 polymer ?
#
loop_
_entity_poly.entity_id
_entity_poly.type
_entity_poly.pdbx_seq_one_letter_code
_entity_poly.pdbx_strand_id
1 'polypeptide(L)' 'MVTQKNLKIHTCIDGIDSVEDARVVISHKKLKALGAKRRVYKDTKEIFFLIESDCEIIL' A
#
# COMPACT_ATOMS: atom_id res chain seq x y z
N MET A 1 -4.62 3.99 17.01
CA MET A 1 -3.77 5.12 16.57
C MET A 1 -3.64 5.10 15.06
N VAL A 2 -3.94 6.22 14.40
CA VAL A 2 -3.69 6.44 12.97
C VAL A 2 -2.36 7.17 12.84
N THR A 3 -1.59 6.85 11.80
CA THR A 3 -0.30 7.48 11.53
C THR A 3 -0.16 7.66 10.03
N GLN A 4 0.59 8.67 9.60
CA GLN A 4 0.96 8.81 8.20
C GLN A 4 1.88 7.66 7.78
N LYS A 5 1.60 7.03 6.64
CA LYS A 5 2.34 5.88 6.12
C LYS A 5 2.50 6.01 4.61
N ASN A 6 3.61 5.49 4.10
CA ASN A 6 3.87 5.37 2.68
C ASN A 6 3.29 4.02 2.20
N LEU A 7 2.43 4.07 1.19
CA LEU A 7 1.81 2.92 0.56
C LEU A 7 2.27 2.85 -0.89
N LYS A 8 2.41 1.63 -1.38
CA LYS A 8 2.56 1.31 -2.79
C LYS A 8 1.40 0.38 -3.16
N ILE A 9 0.53 0.82 -4.03
CA ILE A 9 -0.68 0.10 -4.42
C ILE A 9 -0.45 -0.44 -5.82
N HIS A 10 -0.46 -1.76 -5.96
CA HIS A 10 -0.43 -2.44 -7.24
C HIS A 10 -1.83 -2.96 -7.52
N THR A 11 -2.46 -2.40 -8.54
CA THR A 11 -3.80 -2.78 -8.98
C THR A 11 -3.71 -3.51 -10.32
N CYS A 12 -4.33 -4.68 -10.43
CA CYS A 12 -4.43 -5.45 -11.67
C CYS A 12 -5.90 -5.65 -12.02
N ILE A 13 -6.46 -4.80 -12.88
CA ILE A 13 -7.87 -4.85 -13.30
C ILE A 13 -7.90 -5.23 -14.78
N ASP A 14 -8.60 -6.31 -15.13
CA ASP A 14 -8.76 -6.78 -16.51
C ASP A 14 -7.44 -6.93 -17.29
N GLY A 15 -6.36 -7.33 -16.60
CA GLY A 15 -5.02 -7.49 -17.17
C GLY A 15 -4.25 -6.18 -17.38
N ILE A 16 -4.78 -5.06 -16.87
CA ILE A 16 -4.09 -3.77 -16.83
C ILE A 16 -3.47 -3.60 -15.44
N ASP A 17 -2.14 -3.61 -15.40
CA ASP A 17 -1.37 -3.32 -14.20
C ASP A 17 -1.16 -1.80 -14.02
N SER A 18 -1.48 -1.31 -12.84
CA SER A 18 -1.21 0.06 -12.40
C SER A 18 -0.48 0.04 -11.06
N VAL A 19 0.44 0.99 -10.87
CA VAL A 19 1.18 1.16 -9.62
C VAL A 19 1.08 2.61 -9.18
N GLU A 20 0.61 2.82 -7.95
CA GLU A 20 0.47 4.13 -7.33
C GLU A 20 1.27 4.19 -6.02
N ASP A 21 2.06 5.23 -5.83
CA ASP A 21 2.69 5.55 -4.56
C ASP A 21 1.87 6.63 -3.84
N ALA A 22 1.36 6.32 -2.65
CA ALA A 22 0.47 7.18 -1.88
C ALA A 22 0.96 7.38 -0.45
N ARG A 23 0.71 8.57 0.12
CA ARG A 23 1.04 8.87 1.51
C ARG A 23 -0.23 9.20 2.30
N VAL A 24 -0.72 8.24 3.06
CA VAL A 24 -2.04 8.32 3.72
C VAL A 24 -1.96 8.23 5.23
N VAL A 25 -2.92 8.86 5.92
CA VAL A 25 -3.09 8.73 7.37
C VAL A 25 -4.01 7.53 7.62
N ILE A 26 -3.42 6.41 8.02
CA ILE A 26 -4.15 5.14 8.14
C ILE A 26 -3.73 4.38 9.40
N SER A 27 -4.68 3.62 9.97
CA SER A 27 -4.38 2.75 11.11
C SER A 27 -3.68 1.46 10.65
N HIS A 28 -2.85 0.89 11.51
CA HIS A 28 -2.24 -0.40 11.23
C HIS A 28 -3.27 -1.53 11.08
N LYS A 29 -4.40 -1.44 11.81
CA LYS A 29 -5.52 -2.39 11.70
C LYS A 29 -6.14 -2.38 10.30
N LYS A 30 -6.38 -1.19 9.72
CA LYS A 30 -6.93 -1.07 8.35
C LYS A 30 -5.94 -1.59 7.31
N LEU A 31 -4.64 -1.28 7.43
CA LEU A 31 -3.61 -1.85 6.55
C LEU A 31 -3.59 -3.38 6.58
N LYS A 32 -3.68 -3.99 7.78
CA LYS A 32 -3.72 -5.45 7.92
C LYS A 32 -4.98 -6.04 7.28
N ALA A 33 -6.13 -5.37 7.41
CA ALA A 33 -7.38 -5.79 6.77
C ALA A 33 -7.32 -5.71 5.23
N LEU A 34 -6.58 -4.75 4.69
CA LEU A 34 -6.29 -4.61 3.26
C LEU A 34 -5.20 -5.56 2.75
N GLY A 35 -4.68 -6.48 3.58
CA GLY A 35 -3.63 -7.41 3.17
C GLY A 35 -2.25 -6.75 2.96
N ALA A 36 -2.03 -5.55 3.50
CA ALA A 36 -0.81 -4.79 3.24
C ALA A 36 0.45 -5.49 3.78
N LYS A 37 1.47 -5.63 2.94
CA LYS A 37 2.78 -6.21 3.28
C LYS A 37 3.78 -5.10 3.57
N ARG A 38 4.35 -5.09 4.78
CA ARG A 38 5.43 -4.15 5.13
C ARG A 38 6.71 -4.52 4.37
N ARG A 39 7.29 -3.55 3.67
CA ARG A 39 8.54 -3.67 2.93
C ARG A 39 9.49 -2.53 3.29
N VAL A 40 10.76 -2.70 2.89
CA VAL A 40 11.82 -1.73 3.11
C VAL A 40 12.55 -1.54 1.79
N TYR A 41 12.66 -0.31 1.31
CA TYR A 41 13.45 -0.01 0.12
C TYR A 41 14.92 -0.35 0.37
N LYS A 42 15.55 -1.02 -0.59
CA LYS A 42 16.93 -1.52 -0.44
C LYS A 42 17.91 -0.36 -0.21
N ASP A 43 17.72 0.72 -0.96
CA ASP A 43 18.67 1.84 -1.06
C ASP A 43 18.41 2.89 0.02
N THR A 44 17.18 3.37 0.17
CA THR A 44 16.83 4.43 1.14
C THR A 44 16.57 3.93 2.56
N LYS A 45 16.40 2.61 2.74
CA LYS A 45 15.92 1.97 3.98
C LYS A 45 14.54 2.47 4.45
N GLU A 46 13.80 3.18 3.60
CA GLU A 46 12.48 3.67 3.93
C GLU A 46 11.47 2.52 3.98
N ILE A 47 10.59 2.58 4.97
CA ILE A 47 9.51 1.61 5.15
C ILE A 47 8.31 2.05 4.30
N PHE A 48 7.75 1.12 3.56
CA PHE A 48 6.47 1.30 2.87
C PHE A 48 5.60 0.04 3.03
N PHE A 49 4.32 0.19 2.72
CA PHE A 49 3.35 -0.89 2.74
C PHE A 49 2.87 -1.18 1.32
N LEU A 50 3.13 -2.39 0.82
CA LEU A 50 2.66 -2.86 -0.47
C LEU A 50 1.25 -3.42 -0.32
N ILE A 51 0.32 -2.99 -1.17
CA ILE A 51 -1.00 -3.59 -1.30
C ILE A 51 -1.15 -4.06 -2.74
N GLU A 52 -1.54 -5.31 -2.93
CA GLU A 52 -1.83 -5.92 -4.23
C GLU A 52 -3.33 -6.17 -4.28
N SER A 53 -4.03 -5.67 -5.29
CA SER A 53 -5.47 -5.85 -5.43
C SER A 53 -5.87 -5.99 -6.89
N ASP A 54 -6.95 -6.71 -7.12
CA ASP A 54 -7.64 -6.86 -8.40
C ASP A 54 -8.83 -5.89 -8.56
N CYS A 55 -8.95 -4.93 -7.64
CA CYS A 55 -10.04 -3.97 -7.54
C CYS A 55 -9.48 -2.60 -7.12
N GLU A 56 -10.27 -1.53 -7.30
CA GLU A 56 -9.93 -0.22 -6.75
C GLU A 56 -9.95 -0.23 -5.21
N ILE A 57 -8.94 0.42 -4.61
CA ILE A 57 -8.79 0.47 -3.15
C ILE A 57 -9.18 1.85 -2.62
N ILE A 58 -10.07 1.87 -1.63
CA ILE A 58 -10.48 3.09 -0.94
C ILE A 58 -9.71 3.23 0.40
N LEU A 59 -8.75 4.16 0.43
CA LEU A 59 -7.85 4.39 1.56
C LEU A 59 -8.38 5.34 2.62
#